data_AF-A0A4Q4W5N8-F1
#
_entry.id   AF-A0A4Q4W5N8-F1
#
_cell.length_a   1.000
_cell.length_b   1.000
_cell.length_c   1.000
_cell.angle_alpha   90.00
_cell.angle_beta   90.00
_cell.angle_gamma   90.00
#
_symmetry.space_group_name_H-M   'P 1'
#
loop_
_entity.id
_entity.type
_entity.pdbx_description
1 polymer ?
#
loop_
_entity_poly.entity_id
_entity_poly.type
_entity_poly.pdbx_seq_one_letter_code
_entity_poly.pdbx_strand_id
1 'polypeptide(L)'
;MEVIHYLQLIHKTWVYIMGSEAALKFVDGDAVRELESRVPGISRCDERHAEIQIRKEGIFRAVIDGNQRDLILQKLKQVEHLIPSIRTLQEDFKYLRPCLPPLKADVDEEDYKLLPYDAKAWHKLAVRARELGFSSDEILRLYNTDPDREVAIKALYDARPPRLFDYGPNFELIVNKVTKAFKTAKPVESEGPPAKLTSHMGERVARRCGRVYSDTYDKDRHYITPENVTSKVQKDADITSLFVRRSVFHAFWGWQDDLGDSQGNDQRNDQNDQNTDDLDAIMNDQNDRNTDDLDAVNDQNYQDTNDGDDVMDGLEGEALAPVDQEMRDAAVSSINPNRVNCKISKH
;
A
#
# COMPACT_ATOMS: atom_id res chain seq x y z
N MET A 1 -2.99 15.32 10.91
CA MET A 1 -3.01 14.21 11.87
C MET A 1 -3.34 12.94 11.12
N GLU A 2 -2.35 12.14 10.83
CA GLU A 2 -2.35 10.96 9.96
C GLU A 2 -3.35 9.89 10.43
N VAL A 3 -3.50 9.77 11.76
CA VAL A 3 -4.48 8.87 12.38
C VAL A 3 -5.92 9.32 12.10
N ILE A 4 -6.17 10.64 11.97
CA ILE A 4 -7.51 11.15 11.66
C ILE A 4 -7.92 10.72 10.26
N HIS A 5 -7.01 10.77 9.28
CA HIS A 5 -7.32 10.26 7.93
C HIS A 5 -7.67 8.78 7.94
N TYR A 6 -6.94 7.98 8.73
CA TYR A 6 -7.23 6.54 8.85
C TYR A 6 -8.60 6.30 9.50
N LEU A 7 -8.92 7.00 10.59
CA LEU A 7 -10.24 6.92 11.24
C LEU A 7 -11.38 7.37 10.32
N GLN A 8 -11.15 8.44 9.55
CA GLN A 8 -12.10 8.91 8.53
C GLN A 8 -12.27 7.87 7.42
N LEU A 9 -11.19 7.19 6.99
CA LEU A 9 -11.27 6.11 6.01
C LEU A 9 -12.09 4.94 6.55
N ILE A 10 -11.92 4.56 7.83
CA ILE A 10 -12.76 3.55 8.49
C ILE A 10 -14.22 3.95 8.40
N HIS A 11 -14.56 5.13 8.91
CA HIS A 11 -15.94 5.60 8.91
C HIS A 11 -16.54 5.63 7.50
N LYS A 12 -15.86 6.29 6.55
CA LYS A 12 -16.32 6.43 5.16
C LYS A 12 -16.50 5.09 4.46
N THR A 13 -15.58 4.14 4.67
CA THR A 13 -15.67 2.81 4.03
C THR A 13 -16.89 2.03 4.52
N TRP A 14 -17.12 1.99 5.83
CA TRP A 14 -18.26 1.26 6.39
C TRP A 14 -19.60 1.94 6.07
N VAL A 15 -19.66 3.28 6.10
CA VAL A 15 -20.85 4.03 5.66
C VAL A 15 -21.15 3.77 4.18
N TYR A 16 -20.12 3.76 3.33
CA TYR A 16 -20.26 3.46 1.91
C TYR A 16 -20.85 2.07 1.71
N ILE A 17 -20.23 1.02 2.28
CA ILE A 17 -20.66 -0.38 2.16
C ILE A 17 -22.12 -0.54 2.61
N MET A 18 -22.48 0.04 3.77
CA MET A 18 -23.83 -0.08 4.33
C MET A 18 -24.84 0.87 3.66
N GLY A 19 -24.37 1.87 2.93
CA GLY A 19 -25.16 2.88 2.24
C GLY A 19 -25.72 4.02 3.08
N SER A 20 -25.64 3.94 4.40
CA SER A 20 -26.00 5.04 5.29
C SER A 20 -25.35 4.86 6.66
N GLU A 21 -25.22 5.96 7.40
CA GLU A 21 -24.72 5.92 8.77
C GLU A 21 -25.68 5.17 9.72
N ALA A 22 -26.99 5.30 9.51
CA ALA A 22 -28.01 4.59 10.29
C ALA A 22 -27.92 3.06 10.15
N ALA A 23 -27.41 2.56 9.02
CA ALA A 23 -27.22 1.14 8.77
C ALA A 23 -25.95 0.55 9.42
N LEU A 24 -25.05 1.38 9.95
CA LEU A 24 -23.85 0.89 10.66
C LEU A 24 -24.16 0.02 11.87
N LYS A 25 -25.34 0.19 12.48
CA LYS A 25 -25.82 -0.66 13.59
C LYS A 25 -25.91 -2.15 13.25
N PHE A 26 -25.92 -2.50 11.96
CA PHE A 26 -25.96 -3.88 11.48
C PHE A 26 -24.57 -4.49 11.23
N VAL A 27 -23.50 -3.71 11.38
CA VAL A 27 -22.12 -4.19 11.28
C VAL A 27 -21.72 -4.84 12.59
N ASP A 28 -21.58 -6.17 12.59
CA ASP A 28 -21.15 -6.96 13.75
C ASP A 28 -19.66 -7.34 13.66
N GLY A 29 -19.14 -7.92 14.74
CA GLY A 29 -17.72 -8.33 14.81
C GLY A 29 -17.35 -9.42 13.79
N ASP A 30 -18.31 -10.28 13.41
CA ASP A 30 -18.09 -11.29 12.38
C ASP A 30 -17.96 -10.66 10.99
N ALA A 31 -18.82 -9.69 10.65
CA ALA A 31 -18.72 -8.92 9.41
C ALA A 31 -17.38 -8.18 9.31
N VAL A 32 -16.93 -7.54 10.39
CA VAL A 32 -15.62 -6.87 10.43
C VAL A 32 -14.50 -7.88 10.21
N ARG A 33 -14.52 -9.02 10.93
CA ARG A 33 -13.47 -10.05 10.84
C ARG A 33 -13.36 -10.68 9.46
N GLU A 34 -14.49 -10.91 8.80
CA GLU A 34 -14.52 -11.53 7.47
C GLU A 34 -14.11 -10.57 6.35
N LEU A 35 -14.35 -9.26 6.52
CA LEU A 35 -14.14 -8.26 5.47
C LEU A 35 -12.86 -7.44 5.63
N GLU A 36 -12.38 -7.22 6.85
CA GLU A 36 -11.19 -6.38 7.06
C GLU A 36 -9.97 -6.92 6.29
N SER A 37 -9.10 -6.01 5.85
CA SER A 37 -7.92 -6.32 5.03
C SER A 37 -8.23 -7.00 3.68
N ARG A 38 -9.48 -6.98 3.20
CA ARG A 38 -9.86 -7.40 1.85
C ARG A 38 -10.04 -6.20 0.92
N VAL A 39 -9.91 -6.45 -0.37
CA VAL A 39 -10.08 -5.48 -1.45
C VAL A 39 -10.98 -6.06 -2.53
N PRO A 40 -12.29 -6.20 -2.27
CA PRO A 40 -13.18 -6.93 -3.18
C PRO A 40 -13.36 -6.26 -4.55
N GLY A 41 -13.02 -4.98 -4.71
CA GLY A 41 -13.03 -4.28 -6.00
C GLY A 41 -11.78 -4.49 -6.87
N ILE A 42 -10.77 -5.20 -6.36
CA ILE A 42 -9.54 -5.50 -7.11
C ILE A 42 -9.23 -7.00 -7.07
N SER A 43 -9.20 -7.61 -5.89
CA SER A 43 -8.85 -9.03 -5.71
C SER A 43 -10.06 -9.92 -5.98
N ARG A 44 -9.94 -10.77 -7.00
CA ARG A 44 -10.96 -11.77 -7.34
C ARG A 44 -11.22 -12.77 -6.20
N CYS A 45 -10.18 -13.12 -5.44
CA CYS A 45 -10.34 -14.01 -4.28
C CYS A 45 -11.13 -13.32 -3.16
N ASP A 46 -10.88 -12.03 -2.92
CA ASP A 46 -11.61 -11.24 -1.93
C ASP A 46 -13.07 -10.99 -2.35
N GLU A 47 -13.30 -10.70 -3.63
CA GLU A 47 -14.64 -10.58 -4.22
C GLU A 47 -15.46 -11.84 -3.97
N ARG A 48 -14.92 -13.00 -4.34
CA ARG A 48 -15.60 -14.29 -4.16
C ARG A 48 -15.84 -14.60 -2.69
N HIS A 49 -14.89 -14.28 -1.81
CA HIS A 49 -15.09 -14.44 -0.37
C HIS A 49 -16.26 -13.60 0.12
N ALA A 50 -16.30 -12.32 -0.26
CA ALA A 50 -17.41 -11.42 0.10
C ALA A 50 -18.75 -11.95 -0.42
N GLU A 51 -18.82 -12.37 -1.68
CA GLU A 51 -20.04 -12.95 -2.27
C GLU A 51 -20.54 -14.17 -1.50
N ILE A 52 -19.65 -15.09 -1.13
CA ILE A 52 -20.00 -16.28 -0.34
C ILE A 52 -20.54 -15.88 1.05
N GLN A 53 -19.87 -14.94 1.74
CA GLN A 53 -20.28 -14.51 3.08
C GLN A 53 -21.64 -13.78 3.06
N ILE A 54 -21.92 -12.99 2.02
CA ILE A 54 -23.21 -12.32 1.87
C ILE A 54 -24.32 -13.31 1.49
N ARG A 55 -24.12 -14.18 0.49
CA ARG A 55 -25.16 -15.08 0.00
C ARG A 55 -25.51 -16.20 0.97
N LYS A 56 -24.54 -16.68 1.76
CA LYS A 56 -24.78 -17.73 2.78
C LYS A 56 -25.18 -17.17 4.14
N GLU A 57 -25.47 -15.87 4.23
CA GLU A 57 -25.80 -15.19 5.50
C GLU A 57 -24.73 -15.38 6.59
N GLY A 58 -23.46 -15.50 6.18
CA GLY A 58 -22.33 -15.63 7.09
C GLY A 58 -22.08 -14.35 7.89
N ILE A 59 -22.38 -13.19 7.27
CA ILE A 59 -22.21 -11.85 7.83
C ILE A 59 -23.45 -10.97 7.60
N PHE A 60 -23.57 -9.87 8.36
CA PHE A 60 -24.72 -8.96 8.34
C PHE A 60 -26.06 -9.67 8.60
N ARG A 61 -26.10 -10.58 9.58
CA ARG A 61 -27.28 -11.43 9.86
C ARG A 61 -28.55 -10.64 10.18
N ALA A 62 -28.40 -9.42 10.71
CA ALA A 62 -29.50 -8.53 11.01
C ALA A 62 -30.12 -7.84 9.78
N VAL A 63 -29.47 -7.92 8.60
CA VAL A 63 -30.00 -7.41 7.33
C VAL A 63 -30.78 -8.53 6.64
N ILE A 64 -32.10 -8.51 6.83
CA ILE A 64 -33.03 -9.54 6.35
C ILE A 64 -33.42 -9.32 4.88
N ASP A 65 -33.51 -8.06 4.45
CA ASP A 65 -33.91 -7.72 3.07
C ASP A 65 -32.84 -8.15 2.05
N GLY A 66 -33.20 -9.10 1.19
CA GLY A 66 -32.33 -9.62 0.13
C GLY A 66 -31.84 -8.54 -0.84
N ASN A 67 -32.69 -7.56 -1.18
CA ASN A 67 -32.29 -6.45 -2.06
C ASN A 67 -31.21 -5.59 -1.41
N GLN A 68 -31.33 -5.34 -0.10
CA GLN A 68 -30.31 -4.60 0.65
C GLN A 68 -28.99 -5.39 0.73
N ARG A 69 -29.04 -6.72 0.88
CA ARG A 69 -27.85 -7.58 0.85
C ARG A 69 -27.15 -7.55 -0.51
N ASP A 70 -27.91 -7.60 -1.60
CA ASP A 70 -27.37 -7.49 -2.96
C ASP A 70 -26.74 -6.12 -3.21
N LEU A 71 -27.35 -5.04 -2.70
CA LEU A 71 -26.77 -3.71 -2.77
C LEU A 71 -25.47 -3.61 -1.97
N ILE A 72 -25.39 -4.20 -0.77
CA ILE A 72 -24.15 -4.28 0.02
C ILE A 72 -23.07 -5.02 -0.77
N LEU A 73 -23.40 -6.15 -1.40
CA LEU A 73 -22.46 -6.90 -2.24
C LEU A 73 -21.98 -6.06 -3.42
N GLN A 74 -22.89 -5.38 -4.13
CA GLN A 74 -22.53 -4.49 -5.23
C GLN A 74 -21.54 -3.42 -4.80
N LYS A 75 -21.75 -2.80 -3.62
CA LYS A 75 -20.84 -1.79 -3.08
C LYS A 75 -19.50 -2.37 -2.63
N LEU A 76 -19.49 -3.54 -2.02
CA LEU A 76 -18.24 -4.24 -1.66
C LEU A 76 -17.35 -4.45 -2.90
N LYS A 77 -17.96 -4.84 -4.03
CA LYS A 77 -17.26 -5.00 -5.33
C LYS A 77 -16.69 -3.70 -5.91
N GLN A 78 -16.99 -2.54 -5.32
CA GLN A 78 -16.42 -1.24 -5.72
C GLN A 78 -15.36 -0.75 -4.73
N VAL A 79 -15.07 -1.50 -3.65
CA VAL A 79 -14.06 -1.09 -2.67
C VAL A 79 -12.67 -1.50 -3.18
N GLU A 80 -11.93 -0.50 -3.68
CA GLU A 80 -10.60 -0.64 -4.31
C GLU A 80 -9.42 -0.47 -3.34
N HIS A 81 -9.68 -0.38 -2.05
CA HIS A 81 -8.66 -0.32 -1.00
C HIS A 81 -8.89 -1.40 0.06
N LEU A 82 -7.89 -1.65 0.90
CA LEU A 82 -8.05 -2.54 2.06
C LEU A 82 -9.16 -2.02 2.96
N ILE A 83 -10.21 -2.82 3.17
CA ILE A 83 -11.28 -2.49 4.12
C ILE A 83 -10.63 -2.33 5.50
N PRO A 84 -10.64 -1.12 6.06
CA PRO A 84 -9.92 -0.83 7.29
C PRO A 84 -10.80 -1.10 8.52
N SER A 85 -10.15 -1.37 9.64
CA SER A 85 -10.77 -1.52 10.96
C SER A 85 -9.89 -0.89 12.02
N ILE A 86 -10.39 -0.78 13.25
CA ILE A 86 -9.57 -0.35 14.39
C ILE A 86 -8.38 -1.29 14.59
N ARG A 87 -8.55 -2.60 14.34
CA ARG A 87 -7.45 -3.57 14.41
C ARG A 87 -6.39 -3.28 13.36
N THR A 88 -6.78 -3.05 12.09
CA THR A 88 -5.78 -2.74 11.04
C THR A 88 -5.05 -1.44 11.33
N LEU A 89 -5.74 -0.42 11.85
CA LEU A 89 -5.11 0.81 12.33
C LEU A 89 -4.07 0.52 13.43
N GLN A 90 -4.42 -0.25 14.46
CA GLN A 90 -3.49 -0.60 15.54
C GLN A 90 -2.24 -1.32 15.02
N GLU A 91 -2.43 -2.23 14.08
CA GLU A 91 -1.34 -2.96 13.43
C GLU A 91 -0.47 -2.03 12.59
N ASP A 92 -1.06 -1.24 11.70
CA ASP A 92 -0.34 -0.32 10.81
C ASP A 92 0.28 0.87 11.56
N PHE A 93 -0.23 1.24 12.73
CA PHE A 93 0.39 2.28 13.55
C PHE A 93 1.79 1.89 14.05
N LYS A 94 2.12 0.58 14.04
CA LYS A 94 3.47 0.09 14.35
C LYS A 94 4.54 0.61 13.38
N TYR A 95 4.16 1.14 12.21
CA TYR A 95 5.05 1.83 11.26
C TYR A 95 5.38 3.26 11.67
N LEU A 96 4.43 3.97 12.28
CA LEU A 96 4.64 5.34 12.71
C LEU A 96 5.33 5.42 14.07
N ARG A 97 5.29 4.34 14.86
CA ARG A 97 5.90 4.29 16.20
C ARG A 97 7.38 4.71 16.24
N PRO A 98 8.26 4.29 15.31
CA PRO A 98 9.65 4.77 15.29
C PRO A 98 9.79 6.24 14.84
N CYS A 99 8.80 6.79 14.15
CA CYS A 99 8.78 8.18 13.70
C CYS A 99 8.28 9.14 14.79
N LEU A 100 7.69 8.61 15.86
CA LEU A 100 7.27 9.40 17.00
C LEU A 100 8.47 9.54 17.94
N PRO A 101 8.90 10.77 18.30
CA PRO A 101 9.78 10.92 19.44
C PRO A 101 9.10 10.28 20.65
N PRO A 102 9.85 9.61 21.55
CA PRO A 102 9.25 9.10 22.78
C PRO A 102 8.54 10.27 23.46
N LEU A 103 7.22 10.15 23.61
CA LEU A 103 6.48 10.97 24.54
C LEU A 103 7.19 10.78 25.88
N LYS A 104 7.86 11.84 26.37
CA LYS A 104 8.69 11.82 27.58
C LYS A 104 7.99 11.01 28.66
N ALA A 105 8.40 9.76 28.78
CA ALA A 105 8.20 8.94 29.93
C ALA A 105 9.62 8.77 30.47
N ASP A 106 9.79 9.12 31.74
CA ASP A 106 10.99 8.91 32.52
C ASP A 106 11.32 7.42 32.57
N VAL A 107 11.85 6.88 31.48
CA VAL A 107 12.24 5.49 31.32
C VAL A 107 13.67 5.50 30.85
N ASP A 108 14.48 4.80 31.63
CA ASP A 108 15.93 4.78 31.58
C ASP A 108 16.46 4.65 30.15
N GLU A 109 17.49 5.46 29.91
CA GLU A 109 18.11 5.81 28.65
C GLU A 109 18.95 4.65 28.06
N GLU A 110 18.42 3.44 28.03
CA GLU A 110 19.05 2.30 27.36
C GLU A 110 18.34 1.96 26.05
N ASP A 111 19.03 2.31 24.97
CA ASP A 111 19.10 1.55 23.72
C ASP A 111 17.99 1.73 22.66
N TYR A 112 17.46 2.94 22.51
CA TYR A 112 16.83 3.34 21.24
C TYR A 112 17.89 3.91 20.29
N LYS A 113 18.64 3.01 19.62
CA LYS A 113 19.37 3.38 18.40
C LYS A 113 18.35 3.81 17.35
N LEU A 114 18.06 5.11 17.28
CA LEU A 114 17.28 5.71 16.19
C LEU A 114 17.85 5.16 14.87
N LEU A 115 16.97 4.60 14.03
CA LEU A 115 17.37 4.04 12.75
C LEU A 115 18.25 5.05 12.01
N PRO A 116 19.38 4.64 11.42
CA PRO A 116 20.32 5.55 10.79
C PRO A 116 19.60 6.38 9.74
N TYR A 117 19.53 7.68 10.02
CA TYR A 117 18.99 8.72 9.17
C TYR A 117 19.66 8.66 7.78
N ASP A 118 18.88 8.58 6.70
CA ASP A 118 19.43 8.63 5.34
C ASP A 118 19.81 10.07 4.97
N ALA A 119 21.03 10.46 5.35
CA ALA A 119 21.57 11.79 5.08
C ALA A 119 21.48 12.17 3.58
N LYS A 120 21.58 11.20 2.66
CA LYS A 120 21.48 11.45 1.20
C LYS A 120 20.08 11.84 0.80
N ALA A 121 19.05 11.14 1.29
CA ALA A 121 17.66 11.48 1.01
C ALA A 121 17.32 12.90 1.50
N TRP A 122 17.78 13.26 2.70
CA TRP A 122 17.52 14.57 3.29
C TRP A 122 18.25 15.72 2.60
N HIS A 123 19.51 15.51 2.22
CA HIS A 123 20.22 16.50 1.41
C HIS A 123 19.50 16.71 0.07
N LYS A 124 19.10 15.63 -0.62
CA LYS A 124 18.32 15.73 -1.88
C LYS A 124 17.00 16.46 -1.69
N LEU A 125 16.27 16.17 -0.61
CA LEU A 125 15.03 16.86 -0.26
C LEU A 125 15.28 18.36 -0.04
N ALA A 126 16.34 18.72 0.68
CA ALA A 126 16.71 20.11 0.91
C ALA A 126 17.09 20.85 -0.40
N VAL A 127 17.80 20.19 -1.32
CA VAL A 127 18.06 20.72 -2.67
C VAL A 127 16.75 21.00 -3.41
N ARG A 128 15.82 20.04 -3.45
CA ARG A 128 14.51 20.24 -4.10
C ARG A 128 13.67 21.33 -3.42
N ALA A 129 13.64 21.36 -2.10
CA ALA A 129 12.93 22.40 -1.35
C ALA A 129 13.45 23.80 -1.71
N ARG A 130 14.77 23.96 -1.82
CA ARG A 130 15.42 25.20 -2.25
C ARG A 130 15.07 25.59 -3.69
N GLU A 131 15.07 24.63 -4.61
CA GLU A 131 14.67 24.86 -6.02
C GLU A 131 13.21 25.32 -6.14
N LEU A 132 12.34 24.82 -5.27
CA LEU A 132 10.92 25.21 -5.19
C LEU A 132 10.68 26.51 -4.40
N GLY A 133 11.74 27.17 -3.89
CA GLY A 133 11.65 28.43 -3.17
C GLY A 133 11.43 28.33 -1.66
N PHE A 134 11.40 27.13 -1.08
CA PHE A 134 11.35 26.97 0.37
C PHE A 134 12.69 27.36 1.01
N SER A 135 12.63 28.05 2.15
CA SER A 135 13.80 28.49 2.90
C SER A 135 13.55 28.38 4.40
N SER A 136 14.44 27.68 5.10
CA SER A 136 14.50 27.60 6.56
C SER A 136 15.94 27.29 6.98
N ASP A 137 16.30 27.59 8.24
CA ASP A 137 17.64 27.29 8.76
C ASP A 137 17.99 25.80 8.64
N GLU A 138 17.00 24.92 8.81
CA GLU A 138 17.19 23.48 8.66
C GLU A 138 17.38 23.06 7.20
N ILE A 139 16.62 23.67 6.27
CA ILE A 139 16.83 23.46 4.83
C ILE A 139 18.24 23.93 4.45
N LEU A 140 18.71 25.07 4.97
CA LEU A 140 20.07 25.57 4.73
C LEU A 140 21.13 24.63 5.32
N ARG A 141 20.92 24.13 6.55
CA ARG A 141 21.83 23.17 7.20
C ARG A 141 21.98 21.90 6.36
N LEU A 142 20.86 21.30 5.95
CA LEU A 142 20.84 20.09 5.12
C LEU A 142 21.39 20.33 3.72
N TYR A 143 21.09 21.48 3.11
CA TYR A 143 21.62 21.89 1.81
C TYR A 143 23.14 22.07 1.84
N ASN A 144 23.69 22.63 2.91
CA ASN A 144 25.13 22.87 3.03
C ASN A 144 25.92 21.62 3.46
N THR A 145 25.24 20.60 4.00
CA THR A 145 25.87 19.34 4.44
C THR A 145 25.75 18.30 3.33
N ASP A 146 26.66 18.31 2.35
CA ASP A 146 26.72 17.27 1.29
C ASP A 146 27.19 15.92 1.90
N PRO A 147 26.34 14.87 1.93
CA PRO A 147 26.71 13.58 2.51
C PRO A 147 27.86 12.90 1.77
N ASP A 148 27.98 13.10 0.46
CA ASP A 148 29.10 12.56 -0.32
C ASP A 148 30.42 13.27 0.03
N ARG A 149 30.36 14.54 0.44
CA ARG A 149 31.52 15.27 0.98
C ARG A 149 31.95 14.70 2.33
N GLU A 150 31.02 14.44 3.24
CA GLU A 150 31.34 13.83 4.54
C GLU A 150 31.92 12.42 4.39
N VAL A 151 31.37 11.62 3.46
CA VAL A 151 31.94 10.30 3.11
C VAL A 151 33.34 10.44 2.53
N ALA A 152 33.58 11.43 1.66
CA ALA A 152 34.91 11.69 1.11
C ALA A 152 35.93 12.06 2.20
N ILE A 153 35.56 12.94 3.13
CA ILE A 153 36.40 13.32 4.28
C ILE A 153 36.71 12.10 5.14
N LYS A 154 35.68 11.32 5.48
CA LYS A 154 35.86 10.10 6.27
C LYS A 154 36.78 9.10 5.57
N ALA A 155 36.57 8.86 4.29
CA ALA A 155 37.39 7.93 3.50
C ALA A 155 38.86 8.36 3.44
N LEU A 156 39.13 9.67 3.34
CA LEU A 156 40.48 10.21 3.41
C LEU A 156 41.12 9.90 4.77
N TYR A 157 40.47 10.26 5.88
CA TYR A 157 41.02 10.02 7.21
C TYR A 157 41.14 8.54 7.59
N ASP A 158 40.22 7.69 7.13
CA ASP A 158 40.32 6.24 7.31
C ASP A 158 41.55 5.68 6.55
N ALA A 159 41.81 6.18 5.33
CA ALA A 159 42.96 5.76 4.54
C ALA A 159 44.29 6.33 5.05
N ARG A 160 44.32 7.59 5.52
CA ARG A 160 45.50 8.27 6.07
C ARG A 160 45.10 9.10 7.29
N PRO A 161 45.28 8.55 8.50
CA PRO A 161 44.86 9.22 9.73
C PRO A 161 45.61 10.55 9.96
N PRO A 162 44.93 11.61 10.43
CA PRO A 162 45.53 12.92 10.65
C PRO A 162 46.59 12.95 11.76
N ARG A 163 46.65 11.90 12.60
CA ARG A 163 47.72 11.71 13.60
C ARG A 163 49.07 11.39 12.98
N LEU A 164 49.07 10.85 11.76
CA LEU A 164 50.27 10.34 11.06
C LEU A 164 50.54 11.06 9.74
N PHE A 165 49.53 11.73 9.17
CA PHE A 165 49.60 12.37 7.86
C PHE A 165 48.97 13.75 7.90
N ASP A 166 49.57 14.71 7.20
CA ASP A 166 49.01 16.04 6.97
C ASP A 166 48.64 16.20 5.49
N TYR A 167 47.40 16.64 5.23
CA TYR A 167 46.90 16.93 3.89
C TYR A 167 47.22 18.36 3.42
N GLY A 168 47.67 19.22 4.34
CA GLY A 168 48.05 20.60 4.06
C GLY A 168 46.90 21.46 3.52
N PRO A 169 47.21 22.61 2.89
CA PRO A 169 46.20 23.57 2.42
C PRO A 169 45.33 23.04 1.27
N ASN A 170 45.71 21.92 0.66
CA ASN A 170 45.01 21.32 -0.48
C ASN A 170 43.89 20.36 -0.06
N PHE A 171 43.62 20.21 1.24
CA PHE A 171 42.61 19.27 1.74
C PHE A 171 41.25 19.44 1.05
N GLU A 172 40.72 20.67 0.98
CA GLU A 172 39.44 20.96 0.32
C GLU A 172 39.46 20.63 -1.18
N LEU A 173 40.59 20.83 -1.86
CA LEU A 173 40.74 20.46 -3.26
C LEU A 173 40.67 18.94 -3.45
N ILE A 174 41.27 18.17 -2.53
CA ILE A 174 41.24 16.71 -2.55
C ILE A 174 39.83 16.20 -2.28
N VAL A 175 39.16 16.72 -1.25
CA VAL A 175 37.76 16.39 -0.93
C VAL A 175 36.86 16.63 -2.15
N ASN A 176 36.95 17.81 -2.76
CA ASN A 176 36.16 18.14 -3.96
C ASN A 176 36.43 17.19 -5.13
N LYS A 177 37.69 16.76 -5.34
CA LYS A 177 38.04 15.77 -6.37
C LYS A 177 37.40 14.40 -6.09
N VAL A 178 37.43 13.94 -4.84
CA VAL A 178 36.82 12.66 -4.43
C VAL A 178 35.30 12.73 -4.54
N THR A 179 34.65 13.78 -4.04
CA THR A 179 33.21 13.99 -4.20
C THR A 179 32.80 14.05 -5.68
N LYS A 180 33.59 14.71 -6.52
CA LYS A 180 33.36 14.73 -7.97
C LYS A 180 33.51 13.33 -8.59
N ALA A 181 34.45 12.53 -8.11
CA ALA A 181 34.60 11.13 -8.54
C ALA A 181 33.40 10.27 -8.12
N PHE A 182 32.80 10.47 -6.94
CA PHE A 182 31.55 9.78 -6.58
C PHE A 182 30.42 10.12 -7.55
N LYS A 183 30.34 11.39 -7.99
CA LYS A 183 29.30 11.86 -8.93
C LYS A 183 29.47 11.31 -10.35
N THR A 184 30.59 10.66 -10.71
CA THR A 184 30.73 9.99 -12.00
C THR A 184 30.09 8.60 -12.01
N ALA A 185 29.74 8.05 -10.85
CA ALA A 185 29.02 6.79 -10.75
C ALA A 185 27.63 6.95 -11.37
N LYS A 186 27.30 6.09 -12.32
CA LYS A 186 25.95 6.01 -12.86
C LYS A 186 25.11 5.10 -11.96
N PRO A 187 23.83 5.42 -11.74
CA PRO A 187 22.93 4.47 -11.11
C PRO A 187 22.95 3.19 -11.96
N VAL A 188 23.05 2.04 -11.29
CA VAL A 188 22.65 0.79 -11.93
C VAL A 188 21.15 0.89 -12.04
N GLU A 189 20.65 1.17 -13.25
CA GLU A 189 19.23 1.00 -13.52
C GLU A 189 18.95 -0.47 -13.23
N SER A 190 18.27 -0.71 -12.10
CA SER A 190 17.63 -1.99 -11.90
C SER A 190 16.52 -2.01 -12.94
N GLU A 191 16.80 -2.53 -14.13
CA GLU A 191 15.81 -3.00 -15.12
C GLU A 191 15.06 -4.22 -14.55
N GLY A 192 14.72 -4.17 -13.26
CA GLY A 192 13.76 -5.06 -12.67
C GLY A 192 12.42 -4.83 -13.37
N PRO A 193 11.57 -5.86 -13.41
CA PRO A 193 10.23 -5.71 -13.93
C PRO A 193 9.52 -4.52 -13.23
N PRO A 194 8.56 -3.86 -13.91
CA PRO A 194 7.81 -2.76 -13.32
C PRO A 194 7.15 -3.20 -12.02
N ALA A 195 6.95 -2.25 -11.11
CA ALA A 195 6.22 -2.47 -9.87
C ALA A 195 4.87 -3.13 -10.17
N LYS A 196 4.70 -4.38 -9.74
CA LYS A 196 3.43 -5.10 -9.88
C LYS A 196 2.60 -4.89 -8.63
N LEU A 197 1.48 -4.19 -8.76
CA LEU A 197 0.51 -4.03 -7.68
C LEU A 197 -0.44 -5.22 -7.58
N THR A 198 -0.63 -5.96 -8.67
CA THR A 198 -1.42 -7.19 -8.70
C THR A 198 -0.62 -8.39 -9.22
N SER A 199 -1.03 -9.59 -8.79
CA SER A 199 -0.36 -10.87 -9.05
C SER A 199 -1.38 -12.01 -8.99
N HIS A 200 -1.12 -13.11 -9.72
CA HIS A 200 -1.91 -14.34 -9.58
C HIS A 200 -1.73 -15.01 -8.21
N MET A 201 -0.58 -14.78 -7.57
CA MET A 201 -0.29 -15.23 -6.21
C MET A 201 -0.33 -14.02 -5.28
N GLY A 202 -1.51 -13.70 -4.76
CA GLY A 202 -1.73 -12.56 -3.89
C GLY A 202 -1.12 -12.69 -2.49
N GLU A 203 -0.93 -11.55 -1.84
CA GLU A 203 -0.54 -11.49 -0.43
C GLU A 203 -1.67 -12.06 0.45
N ARG A 204 -1.31 -12.94 1.38
CA ARG A 204 -2.26 -13.57 2.30
C ARG A 204 -2.90 -12.51 3.18
N VAL A 205 -4.22 -12.59 3.41
CA VAL A 205 -5.00 -11.64 4.24
C VAL A 205 -4.31 -11.32 5.58
N ALA A 206 -3.82 -12.33 6.28
CA ALA A 206 -3.15 -12.18 7.59
C ALA A 206 -1.85 -11.34 7.54
N ARG A 207 -1.29 -11.07 6.35
CA ARG A 207 -0.07 -10.29 6.13
C ARG A 207 -0.35 -8.90 5.52
N ARG A 208 -1.63 -8.52 5.39
CA ARG A 208 -2.05 -7.27 4.76
C ARG A 208 -2.17 -6.07 5.72
N CYS A 209 -1.83 -6.25 6.99
CA CYS A 209 -1.76 -5.18 7.98
C CYS A 209 -0.55 -5.38 8.90
N GLY A 210 -0.09 -4.30 9.54
CA GLY A 210 1.05 -4.35 10.42
C GLY A 210 2.37 -4.53 9.68
N ARG A 211 3.45 -4.79 10.44
CA ARG A 211 4.83 -4.76 9.93
C ARG A 211 5.05 -5.77 8.80
N VAL A 212 5.74 -5.30 7.75
CA VAL A 212 6.17 -6.16 6.64
C VAL A 212 7.22 -7.13 7.16
N TYR A 213 7.15 -8.37 6.72
CA TYR A 213 8.21 -9.36 6.93
C TYR A 213 9.47 -8.94 6.16
N SER A 214 10.65 -9.17 6.74
CA SER A 214 11.92 -8.71 6.18
C SER A 214 12.12 -9.12 4.71
N ASP A 215 11.87 -10.38 4.36
CA ASP A 215 12.03 -10.87 2.98
C ASP A 215 11.09 -10.18 1.98
N THR A 216 9.89 -9.82 2.42
CA THR A 216 8.91 -9.09 1.59
C THR A 216 9.32 -7.62 1.48
N TYR A 217 9.80 -7.04 2.57
CA TYR A 217 10.32 -5.67 2.57
C TYR A 217 11.54 -5.53 1.65
N ASP A 218 12.49 -6.46 1.69
CA ASP A 218 13.69 -6.38 0.85
C ASP A 218 13.37 -6.48 -0.65
N LYS A 219 12.30 -7.20 -1.01
CA LYS A 219 11.77 -7.25 -2.38
C LYS A 219 11.11 -5.93 -2.77
N ASP A 220 10.25 -5.40 -1.91
CA ASP A 220 9.37 -4.27 -2.25
C ASP A 220 10.04 -2.90 -2.06
N ARG A 221 11.05 -2.77 -1.19
CA ARG A 221 11.56 -1.47 -0.71
C ARG A 221 12.00 -0.52 -1.83
N HIS A 222 12.51 -1.05 -2.93
CA HIS A 222 12.97 -0.23 -4.07
C HIS A 222 11.79 0.27 -4.93
N TYR A 223 10.61 -0.33 -4.76
CA TYR A 223 9.38 0.04 -5.46
C TYR A 223 8.46 0.93 -4.60
N ILE A 224 8.74 1.16 -3.31
CA ILE A 224 7.99 2.09 -2.47
C ILE A 224 8.44 3.52 -2.78
N THR A 225 8.08 4.01 -3.96
CA THR A 225 8.33 5.38 -4.41
C THR A 225 7.00 6.12 -4.57
N PRO A 226 6.98 7.47 -4.49
CA PRO A 226 5.77 8.26 -4.72
C PRO A 226 5.05 7.90 -6.02
N GLU A 227 5.78 7.62 -7.10
CA GLU A 227 5.20 7.27 -8.40
C GLU A 227 4.46 5.93 -8.35
N ASN A 228 5.05 4.92 -7.70
CA ASN A 228 4.46 3.58 -7.63
C ASN A 228 3.29 3.52 -6.65
N VAL A 229 3.39 4.20 -5.48
CA VAL A 229 2.29 4.20 -4.51
C VAL A 229 1.07 4.96 -5.04
N THR A 230 1.26 5.94 -5.93
CA THR A 230 0.16 6.73 -6.50
C THR A 230 -0.35 6.20 -7.85
N SER A 231 0.29 5.15 -8.39
CA SER A 231 -0.10 4.56 -9.67
C SER A 231 -1.49 3.90 -9.62
N LYS A 232 -2.16 3.87 -10.79
CA LYS A 232 -3.47 3.20 -10.97
C LYS A 232 -3.30 1.68 -10.99
N VAL A 233 -4.28 0.98 -10.43
CA VAL A 233 -4.23 -0.48 -10.27
C VAL A 233 -5.11 -1.17 -11.31
N GLN A 234 -4.57 -2.21 -11.95
CA GLN A 234 -5.37 -3.08 -12.82
C GLN A 234 -6.26 -3.96 -11.96
N LYS A 235 -7.55 -3.95 -12.26
CA LYS A 235 -8.55 -4.87 -11.70
C LYS A 235 -8.37 -6.23 -12.41
N ASP A 236 -8.72 -7.34 -11.76
CA ASP A 236 -8.75 -8.73 -12.32
C ASP A 236 -7.66 -9.70 -11.81
N ALA A 237 -6.83 -9.30 -10.85
CA ALA A 237 -5.83 -10.17 -10.21
C ALA A 237 -5.78 -9.93 -8.68
N ASP A 238 -5.09 -10.79 -7.93
CA ASP A 238 -4.97 -10.59 -6.47
C ASP A 238 -3.93 -9.52 -6.13
N ILE A 239 -4.05 -8.94 -4.94
CA ILE A 239 -3.19 -7.84 -4.51
C ILE A 239 -1.82 -8.33 -4.03
N THR A 240 -0.76 -7.58 -4.33
CA THR A 240 0.61 -7.85 -3.87
C THR A 240 0.90 -7.22 -2.52
N SER A 241 2.04 -7.58 -1.91
CA SER A 241 2.58 -6.89 -0.74
C SER A 241 2.87 -5.40 -1.00
N LEU A 242 3.26 -5.04 -2.22
CA LEU A 242 3.46 -3.65 -2.61
C LEU A 242 2.14 -2.87 -2.64
N PHE A 243 1.06 -3.46 -3.16
CA PHE A 243 -0.29 -2.88 -3.09
C PHE A 243 -0.72 -2.67 -1.64
N VAL A 244 -0.49 -3.66 -0.77
CA VAL A 244 -0.78 -3.52 0.65
C VAL A 244 -0.07 -2.29 1.23
N ARG A 245 1.22 -2.09 0.90
CA ARG A 245 1.97 -0.92 1.38
C ARG A 245 1.44 0.39 0.85
N ARG A 246 1.04 0.43 -0.41
CA ARG A 246 0.31 1.55 -1.01
C ARG A 246 -0.98 1.85 -0.23
N SER A 247 -1.81 0.86 0.07
CA SER A 247 -3.06 1.08 0.83
C SER A 247 -2.81 1.64 2.22
N VAL A 248 -1.77 1.18 2.93
CA VAL A 248 -1.41 1.72 4.25
C VAL A 248 -0.93 3.17 4.15
N PHE A 249 -0.15 3.50 3.12
CA PHE A 249 0.23 4.89 2.84
C PHE A 249 -1.00 5.77 2.59
N HIS A 250 -1.94 5.31 1.76
CA HIS A 250 -3.18 6.04 1.48
C HIS A 250 -4.02 6.27 2.74
N ALA A 251 -4.11 5.25 3.61
CA ALA A 251 -4.89 5.32 4.83
C ALA A 251 -4.38 6.39 5.82
N PHE A 252 -3.06 6.53 5.99
CA PHE A 252 -2.49 7.54 6.89
C PHE A 252 -2.42 8.94 6.29
N TRP A 253 -2.16 9.06 4.99
CA TRP A 253 -1.96 10.36 4.33
C TRP A 253 -3.20 10.89 3.60
N GLY A 254 -4.31 10.16 3.61
CA GLY A 254 -5.56 10.60 3.00
C GLY A 254 -5.49 10.67 1.48
N TRP A 255 -4.64 9.84 0.86
CA TRP A 255 -4.54 9.79 -0.61
C TRP A 255 -5.80 9.12 -1.16
N GLN A 256 -6.54 9.84 -2.00
CA GLN A 256 -7.72 9.32 -2.67
C GLN A 256 -7.34 8.95 -4.09
N ASP A 257 -7.51 7.68 -4.46
CA ASP A 257 -7.79 7.37 -5.86
C ASP A 257 -9.17 7.94 -6.13
N ASP A 258 -9.34 8.77 -7.16
CA ASP A 258 -10.60 9.46 -7.47
C ASP A 258 -11.78 8.48 -7.44
N LEU A 259 -12.44 8.38 -6.28
CA LEU A 259 -13.73 7.72 -6.16
C LEU A 259 -14.68 8.66 -6.88
N GLY A 260 -14.97 8.35 -8.14
CA GLY A 260 -15.76 9.17 -9.05
C GLY A 260 -16.90 9.85 -8.30
N ASP A 261 -16.82 11.17 -8.28
CA ASP A 261 -17.74 12.05 -7.59
C ASP A 261 -19.14 11.87 -8.21
N SER A 262 -19.90 10.93 -7.65
CA SER A 262 -21.31 10.72 -7.95
C SER A 262 -22.12 11.26 -6.77
N GLN A 263 -21.92 12.54 -6.44
CA GLN A 263 -22.96 13.33 -5.80
C GLN A 263 -23.63 14.18 -6.87
N GLY A 264 -24.70 13.63 -7.43
CA GLY A 264 -25.67 14.40 -8.18
C GLY A 264 -26.38 15.40 -7.26
N ASN A 265 -26.55 16.61 -7.82
CA ASN A 265 -27.64 17.55 -7.59
C ASN A 265 -28.29 17.54 -6.21
N ASP A 266 -27.86 18.48 -5.35
CA ASP A 266 -28.80 19.14 -4.44
C ASP A 266 -29.15 20.53 -4.98
N GLN A 267 -30.44 20.65 -5.26
CA GLN A 267 -31.16 21.83 -5.66
C GLN A 267 -30.91 22.98 -4.68
N ARG A 268 -30.33 24.08 -5.17
CA ARG A 268 -30.58 25.39 -4.57
C ARG A 268 -31.66 26.05 -5.40
N ASN A 269 -32.89 25.98 -4.90
CA ASN A 269 -33.98 26.84 -5.37
C ASN A 269 -33.77 28.25 -4.81
N ASP A 270 -33.98 29.19 -5.71
CA ASP A 270 -33.96 30.64 -5.61
C ASP A 270 -34.80 31.23 -4.48
N GLN A 271 -34.41 32.43 -4.03
CA GLN A 271 -35.32 33.59 -3.99
C GLN A 271 -34.60 34.92 -4.27
N ASN A 272 -35.17 35.65 -5.24
CA ASN A 272 -35.25 37.11 -5.45
C ASN A 272 -33.97 37.89 -5.84
N ASP A 273 -33.98 38.87 -6.75
CA ASP A 273 -35.07 39.65 -7.37
C ASP A 273 -34.53 40.44 -8.59
N GLN A 274 -35.41 40.69 -9.58
CA GLN A 274 -35.47 41.84 -10.53
C GLN A 274 -34.28 42.09 -11.49
N ASN A 275 -34.43 42.31 -12.81
CA ASN A 275 -35.48 42.99 -13.56
C ASN A 275 -35.46 42.51 -15.02
N THR A 276 -36.65 42.60 -15.62
CA THR A 276 -37.01 42.40 -17.02
C THR A 276 -36.45 43.46 -17.95
N ASP A 277 -36.17 43.11 -19.20
CA ASP A 277 -36.38 43.95 -20.39
C ASP A 277 -36.47 43.06 -21.65
N ASP A 278 -37.71 42.73 -22.03
CA ASP A 278 -38.35 43.03 -23.31
C ASP A 278 -37.74 42.63 -24.69
N LEU A 279 -38.53 41.75 -25.35
CA LEU A 279 -39.07 41.79 -26.73
C LEU A 279 -38.57 40.77 -27.78
N ASP A 280 -39.51 39.85 -28.08
CA ASP A 280 -40.07 39.46 -29.39
C ASP A 280 -39.16 38.89 -30.52
N ALA A 281 -39.51 37.90 -31.33
CA ALA A 281 -40.64 36.98 -31.44
C ALA A 281 -40.39 36.03 -32.64
N ILE A 282 -41.25 35.01 -32.74
CA ILE A 282 -41.73 34.31 -33.96
C ILE A 282 -41.01 33.01 -34.40
N MET A 283 -41.82 31.95 -34.35
CA MET A 283 -41.68 30.61 -34.92
C MET A 283 -41.86 30.55 -36.46
N ASN A 284 -41.30 29.49 -37.03
CA ASN A 284 -41.79 28.64 -38.13
C ASN A 284 -41.99 29.22 -39.54
N ASP A 285 -41.33 28.57 -40.52
CA ASP A 285 -42.00 27.91 -41.65
C ASP A 285 -41.04 26.91 -42.34
N GLN A 286 -41.40 25.62 -42.39
CA GLN A 286 -41.84 24.85 -43.58
C GLN A 286 -40.71 24.13 -44.37
N ASN A 287 -40.70 22.79 -44.32
CA ASN A 287 -41.10 21.82 -45.40
C ASN A 287 -39.95 21.56 -46.40
N ASP A 288 -39.67 20.38 -46.95
CA ASP A 288 -40.44 19.18 -47.32
C ASP A 288 -39.44 17.98 -47.41
N ARG A 289 -39.74 16.79 -46.89
CA ARG A 289 -40.36 15.59 -47.53
C ARG A 289 -39.59 14.92 -48.70
N ASN A 290 -39.24 13.64 -48.49
CA ASN A 290 -39.69 12.43 -49.23
C ASN A 290 -38.90 11.21 -48.65
N THR A 291 -39.45 10.11 -48.07
CA THR A 291 -40.34 9.02 -48.57
C THR A 291 -39.81 8.39 -49.87
N ASP A 292 -39.64 7.09 -50.08
CA ASP A 292 -39.92 5.81 -49.40
C ASP A 292 -38.94 4.76 -49.99
N ASP A 293 -38.72 3.63 -49.32
CA ASP A 293 -38.99 2.29 -49.89
C ASP A 293 -38.40 1.15 -49.02
N LEU A 294 -39.28 0.18 -48.76
CA LEU A 294 -39.08 -1.11 -48.12
C LEU A 294 -38.84 -2.17 -49.20
N ASP A 295 -37.99 -3.17 -48.91
CA ASP A 295 -38.13 -4.58 -49.32
C ASP A 295 -37.05 -5.39 -48.57
N ALA A 296 -37.38 -6.25 -47.61
CA ALA A 296 -37.87 -7.63 -47.72
C ALA A 296 -36.74 -8.69 -47.77
N VAL A 297 -36.69 -9.48 -46.67
CA VAL A 297 -36.52 -10.94 -46.60
C VAL A 297 -35.26 -11.58 -47.22
N ASN A 298 -34.43 -12.21 -46.36
CA ASN A 298 -34.12 -13.64 -46.52
C ASN A 298 -33.63 -14.29 -45.21
N ASP A 299 -34.23 -15.44 -44.94
CA ASP A 299 -33.93 -16.44 -43.92
C ASP A 299 -32.47 -16.93 -43.98
N GLN A 300 -31.90 -17.32 -42.82
CA GLN A 300 -31.59 -18.74 -42.54
C GLN A 300 -31.48 -19.00 -41.03
N ASN A 301 -32.42 -19.84 -40.61
CA ASN A 301 -32.55 -20.60 -39.38
C ASN A 301 -31.42 -21.63 -39.22
N TYR A 302 -30.99 -21.95 -37.98
CA TYR A 302 -30.93 -23.31 -37.45
C TYR A 302 -30.59 -23.30 -35.95
N GLN A 303 -31.62 -23.59 -35.15
CA GLN A 303 -31.53 -23.99 -33.74
C GLN A 303 -31.21 -25.49 -33.60
N ASP A 304 -30.69 -25.80 -32.40
CA ASP A 304 -30.88 -27.00 -31.59
C ASP A 304 -30.35 -28.36 -32.06
N THR A 305 -29.56 -28.98 -31.19
CA THR A 305 -29.99 -30.21 -30.50
C THR A 305 -29.34 -30.32 -29.11
N ASN A 306 -30.18 -30.66 -28.14
CA ASN A 306 -29.86 -31.10 -26.77
C ASN A 306 -29.35 -32.56 -26.76
N ASP A 307 -29.06 -33.02 -25.54
CA ASP A 307 -28.90 -34.40 -25.03
C ASP A 307 -27.42 -34.75 -24.76
N GLY A 308 -27.01 -35.19 -23.57
CA GLY A 308 -27.74 -35.62 -22.38
C GLY A 308 -26.73 -36.12 -21.33
N ASP A 309 -27.27 -36.45 -20.17
CA ASP A 309 -26.60 -36.59 -18.88
C ASP A 309 -25.76 -37.88 -18.65
N ASP A 310 -24.94 -37.79 -17.59
CA ASP A 310 -24.85 -38.73 -16.46
C ASP A 310 -23.81 -39.89 -16.35
N VAL A 311 -23.04 -39.77 -15.25
CA VAL A 311 -22.60 -40.77 -14.25
C VAL A 311 -21.35 -41.64 -14.52
N MET A 312 -20.36 -41.55 -13.62
CA MET A 312 -19.83 -42.64 -12.75
C MET A 312 -18.61 -42.18 -11.91
N ASP A 313 -18.73 -42.34 -10.58
CA ASP A 313 -17.78 -42.82 -9.55
C ASP A 313 -16.27 -42.49 -9.66
N GLY A 314 -15.56 -42.00 -8.64
CA GLY A 314 -15.58 -42.40 -7.23
C GLY A 314 -14.29 -43.15 -6.90
N LEU A 315 -13.32 -42.51 -6.21
CA LEU A 315 -12.24 -43.20 -5.47
C LEU A 315 -11.81 -42.37 -4.26
N GLU A 316 -12.19 -42.86 -3.08
CA GLU A 316 -11.59 -42.55 -1.79
C GLU A 316 -10.28 -43.33 -1.59
N GLY A 317 -9.38 -42.76 -0.78
CA GLY A 317 -8.59 -43.50 0.20
C GLY A 317 -7.22 -44.02 -0.25
N GLU A 318 -6.16 -43.47 0.34
CA GLU A 318 -5.26 -44.26 1.18
C GLU A 318 -4.32 -43.35 2.00
N ALA A 319 -4.39 -43.52 3.32
CA ALA A 319 -3.41 -43.06 4.30
C ALA A 319 -3.08 -44.28 5.17
N LEU A 320 -1.80 -44.61 5.33
CA LEU A 320 -1.15 -45.47 6.35
C LEU A 320 0.35 -45.49 5.96
N ALA A 321 1.41 -45.44 6.78
CA ALA A 321 1.74 -45.12 8.17
C ALA A 321 3.30 -45.19 8.27
N PRO A 322 3.94 -44.78 9.38
CA PRO A 322 5.39 -44.50 9.46
C PRO A 322 6.20 -45.56 10.25
N VAL A 323 7.46 -45.83 9.87
CA VAL A 323 8.49 -46.62 10.60
C VAL A 323 9.85 -46.28 9.89
N ASP A 324 10.99 -45.87 10.46
CA ASP A 324 11.76 -46.42 11.59
C ASP A 324 12.84 -45.43 12.14
N GLN A 325 13.28 -45.73 13.37
CA GLN A 325 14.26 -45.05 14.22
C GLN A 325 15.63 -45.81 14.22
N GLU A 326 16.71 -45.12 14.62
CA GLU A 326 18.01 -45.62 15.17
C GLU A 326 19.23 -45.90 14.26
N MET A 327 20.29 -45.09 14.46
CA MET A 327 21.69 -45.48 14.76
C MET A 327 22.51 -44.17 14.94
N ARG A 328 22.81 -43.69 16.16
CA ARG A 328 23.92 -44.01 17.09
C ARG A 328 25.36 -43.87 16.54
N ASP A 329 26.03 -42.85 17.08
CA ASP A 329 27.39 -42.80 17.63
C ASP A 329 28.63 -43.18 16.80
N ALA A 330 29.43 -42.15 16.46
CA ALA A 330 30.90 -42.09 16.45
C ALA A 330 31.31 -40.62 16.18
N ALA A 331 32.24 -39.93 16.84
CA ALA A 331 33.20 -40.27 17.89
C ALA A 331 33.66 -38.94 18.55
N VAL A 332 33.91 -39.02 19.86
CA VAL A 332 34.66 -38.04 20.67
C VAL A 332 36.16 -38.35 20.55
N SER A 333 36.98 -37.34 20.24
CA SER A 333 38.41 -37.20 20.59
C SER A 333 38.90 -35.93 19.87
N SER A 334 39.31 -34.84 20.52
CA SER A 334 40.49 -34.81 21.38
C SER A 334 40.45 -33.66 22.38
N ILE A 335 40.71 -34.03 23.62
CA ILE A 335 41.18 -33.22 24.74
C ILE A 335 42.67 -32.90 24.50
N ASN A 336 43.11 -31.64 24.72
CA ASN A 336 44.08 -31.26 25.77
C ASN A 336 44.48 -29.76 25.70
N PRO A 337 45.05 -29.18 26.79
CA PRO A 337 44.72 -27.85 27.26
C PRO A 337 45.98 -26.95 27.25
N ASN A 338 45.82 -25.65 27.45
CA ASN A 338 46.87 -24.86 28.10
C ASN A 338 46.27 -23.62 28.78
N ARG A 339 45.97 -23.85 30.05
CA ARG A 339 46.13 -22.98 31.23
C ARG A 339 47.11 -21.82 31.04
N VAL A 340 46.68 -20.58 31.27
CA VAL A 340 47.32 -19.61 32.20
C VAL A 340 46.26 -18.64 32.75
N ASN A 341 46.06 -18.72 34.07
CA ASN A 341 45.42 -17.69 34.90
C ASN A 341 46.36 -16.48 35.02
N CYS A 342 45.83 -15.26 35.01
CA CYS A 342 46.39 -14.20 35.84
C CYS A 342 45.27 -13.35 36.46
N LYS A 343 45.35 -13.24 37.79
CA LYS A 343 44.42 -12.61 38.71
C LYS A 343 45.19 -11.43 39.35
N ILE A 344 44.48 -10.35 39.71
CA ILE A 344 44.82 -9.34 40.74
C ILE A 344 45.80 -8.25 40.20
N SER A 345 45.58 -6.93 40.36
CA SER A 345 45.35 -6.19 41.61
C SER A 345 44.64 -4.84 41.43
N LYS A 346 43.91 -4.48 42.50
CA LYS A 346 43.52 -3.13 42.89
C LYS A 346 44.73 -2.19 42.95
N HIS A 347 44.58 -0.96 42.45
CA HIS A 347 44.71 0.26 43.25
C HIS A 347 44.01 1.43 42.58
#